data_AF-A0A1G5P139-F1
#
_entry.id   AF-A0A1G5P139-F1
#
_cell.length_a   1.000
_cell.length_b   1.000
_cell.length_c   1.000
_cell.angle_alpha   90.00
_cell.angle_beta   90.00
_cell.angle_gamma   90.00
#
_symmetry.space_group_name_H-M   'P 1'
#
loop_
_entity.id
_entity.type
_entity.pdbx_description
1 polymer ?
#
loop_
_entity_poly.entity_id
_entity_poly.type
_entity_poly.pdbx_seq_one_letter_code
_entity_poly.pdbx_strand_id
1 'polypeptide(L)'
;MPLRIAPTHLVFLVLGSITAIYLNWSAISASTRLYNLIVVVPVGIALLVLAALILGKSLLRPHDPERLEKTPLRETLGDVVLLACFGVFCVALTKVGFDLATFFFVWIGVHLSGEKRLWAPPLYAAVFTALLVESFGSLFPFPMPLAVLS
;
A
#
# COMPACT_ATOMS: atom_id res chain seq x y z
N MET A 1 20.41 16.44 -13.01
CA MET A 1 20.28 16.22 -11.55
C MET A 1 20.12 14.72 -11.31
N PRO A 2 21.03 14.04 -10.60
CA PRO A 2 20.89 12.60 -10.35
C PRO A 2 19.74 12.36 -9.38
N LEU A 3 18.87 11.41 -9.73
CA LEU A 3 17.67 11.05 -8.98
C LEU A 3 18.08 10.24 -7.74
N ARG A 4 17.76 10.75 -6.54
CA ARG A 4 18.27 10.26 -5.24
C ARG A 4 17.36 9.20 -4.59
N ILE A 5 16.83 8.31 -5.40
CA ILE A 5 15.89 7.27 -4.96
C ILE A 5 16.56 5.93 -5.25
N ALA A 6 16.57 5.01 -4.27
CA ALA A 6 17.04 3.65 -4.55
C ALA A 6 16.23 3.10 -5.75
N PRO A 7 16.87 2.45 -6.73
CA PRO A 7 16.23 2.12 -8.00
C PRO A 7 14.93 1.33 -7.80
N THR A 8 14.85 0.50 -6.76
CA THR A 8 13.66 -0.25 -6.36
C THR A 8 12.48 0.65 -5.95
N HIS A 9 12.69 1.65 -5.10
CA HIS A 9 11.63 2.59 -4.70
C HIS A 9 11.18 3.47 -5.87
N LEU A 10 12.10 3.82 -6.76
CA LEU A 10 11.79 4.60 -7.96
C LEU A 10 10.89 3.81 -8.89
N VAL A 11 11.25 2.55 -9.16
CA VAL A 11 10.43 1.64 -9.96
C VAL A 11 9.05 1.45 -9.33
N PHE A 12 8.98 1.26 -8.01
CA PHE A 12 7.71 1.15 -7.29
C PHE A 12 6.86 2.42 -7.40
N LEU A 13 7.45 3.59 -7.19
CA LEU A 13 6.75 4.88 -7.25
C LEU A 13 6.25 5.17 -8.66
N VAL A 14 7.04 4.84 -9.69
CA VAL A 14 6.64 4.95 -11.10
C VAL A 14 5.49 4.01 -11.41
N LEU A 15 5.60 2.71 -11.08
CA LEU A 15 4.54 1.73 -11.31
C LEU A 15 3.25 2.13 -10.59
N GLY A 16 3.33 2.45 -9.29
CA GLY A 16 2.18 2.89 -8.51
C GLY A 16 1.53 4.15 -9.07
N SER A 17 2.32 5.12 -9.53
CA SER A 17 1.79 6.34 -10.15
C SER A 17 1.12 6.06 -11.50
N ILE A 18 1.72 5.22 -12.36
CA ILE A 18 1.10 4.81 -13.63
C ILE A 18 -0.22 4.11 -13.38
N THR A 19 -0.25 3.14 -12.46
CA THR A 19 -1.47 2.42 -12.10
C THR A 19 -2.54 3.36 -11.52
N ALA A 20 -2.17 4.28 -10.62
CA ALA A 20 -3.10 5.25 -10.05
C ALA A 20 -3.69 6.18 -11.12
N ILE A 21 -2.86 6.69 -12.05
CA ILE A 21 -3.31 7.50 -13.18
C ILE A 21 -4.26 6.71 -14.07
N TYR A 22 -3.90 5.47 -14.42
CA TYR A 22 -4.72 4.61 -15.25
C TYR A 22 -6.08 4.30 -14.60
N LEU A 23 -6.09 3.96 -13.31
CA LEU A 23 -7.32 3.67 -12.58
C LEU A 23 -8.20 4.91 -12.42
N ASN A 24 -7.63 6.08 -12.12
CA ASN A 24 -8.38 7.33 -12.08
C ASN A 24 -8.97 7.70 -13.44
N TRP A 25 -8.17 7.59 -14.50
CA TRP A 25 -8.64 7.84 -15.86
C TRP A 25 -9.76 6.88 -16.24
N SER A 26 -9.58 5.59 -15.95
CA SER A 26 -10.60 4.56 -16.17
C SER A 26 -11.88 4.87 -15.39
N ALA A 27 -11.79 5.22 -14.11
CA ALA A 27 -12.94 5.56 -13.27
C ALA A 27 -13.70 6.80 -13.76
N ILE A 28 -12.99 7.82 -14.23
CA ILE A 28 -13.58 9.05 -14.80
C ILE A 28 -14.22 8.76 -16.17
N SER A 29 -13.57 7.95 -17.01
CA SER A 29 -14.06 7.59 -18.34
C SER A 29 -15.26 6.64 -18.31
N ALA A 30 -15.36 5.78 -17.31
CA ALA A 30 -16.44 4.80 -17.13
C ALA A 30 -17.64 5.37 -16.34
N SER A 31 -17.97 6.65 -16.54
CA SER A 31 -18.88 7.50 -15.75
C SER A 31 -20.31 6.97 -15.50
N THR A 32 -20.66 5.80 -16.01
CA THR A 32 -21.98 5.17 -15.85
C THR A 32 -22.19 4.46 -14.52
N ARG A 33 -21.15 4.27 -13.69
CA ARG A 33 -21.31 3.84 -12.28
C ARG A 33 -20.65 4.85 -11.34
N LEU A 34 -21.46 5.78 -10.80
CA LEU A 34 -21.09 6.77 -9.75
C LEU A 34 -20.22 6.19 -8.62
N TYR A 35 -20.41 4.90 -8.36
CA TYR A 35 -19.70 4.12 -7.37
C TYR A 35 -18.17 4.09 -7.55
N ASN A 36 -17.68 3.91 -8.79
CA ASN A 36 -16.25 3.84 -9.07
C ASN A 36 -15.56 5.20 -8.86
N LEU A 37 -16.30 6.28 -9.14
CA LEU A 37 -15.82 7.65 -9.03
C LEU A 37 -15.63 8.09 -7.57
N ILE A 38 -16.53 7.67 -6.68
CA ILE A 38 -16.51 8.07 -5.25
C ILE A 38 -15.34 7.45 -4.49
N VAL A 39 -14.87 6.26 -4.86
CA VAL A 39 -13.84 5.54 -4.09
C VAL A 39 -12.49 5.54 -4.79
N VAL A 40 -12.43 5.22 -6.08
CA VAL A 40 -11.15 5.06 -6.78
C VAL A 40 -10.44 6.40 -6.95
N VAL A 41 -11.19 7.46 -7.30
CA VAL A 41 -10.62 8.79 -7.54
C VAL A 41 -9.93 9.39 -6.30
N PRO A 42 -10.57 9.48 -5.11
CA PRO A 42 -9.89 10.05 -3.95
C PRO A 42 -8.68 9.22 -3.49
N VAL A 43 -8.76 7.89 -3.59
CA VAL A 43 -7.62 7.01 -3.25
C VAL A 43 -6.47 7.22 -4.24
N GLY A 44 -6.75 7.27 -5.54
CA GLY A 44 -5.74 7.54 -6.57
C GLY A 44 -5.10 8.93 -6.41
N ILE A 45 -5.89 9.95 -6.06
CA ILE A 45 -5.36 11.29 -5.74
C ILE A 45 -4.44 11.23 -4.52
N ALA A 46 -4.85 10.58 -3.43
CA ALA A 46 -4.03 10.45 -2.23
C ALA A 46 -2.68 9.76 -2.52
N LEU A 47 -2.70 8.69 -3.34
CA LEU A 47 -1.48 8.02 -3.79
C LEU A 47 -0.57 8.94 -4.61
N LEU A 48 -1.12 9.73 -5.53
CA LEU A 48 -0.34 10.67 -6.33
C LEU A 48 0.26 11.79 -5.47
N VAL A 49 -0.48 12.32 -4.50
CA VAL A 49 0.03 13.31 -3.54
C VAL A 49 1.17 12.71 -2.72
N LEU A 50 1.00 11.49 -2.21
CA LEU A 50 2.03 10.81 -1.44
C LEU A 50 3.30 10.58 -2.27
N ALA A 51 3.15 10.11 -3.50
CA ALA A 51 4.25 9.94 -4.45
C ALA A 51 4.99 11.26 -4.73
N ALA A 52 4.24 12.34 -4.95
CA ALA A 52 4.80 13.67 -5.17
C ALA A 52 5.56 14.19 -3.94
N LEU A 53 5.03 13.98 -2.72
CA LEU A 53 5.70 14.36 -1.47
C LEU A 53 7.00 13.58 -1.24
N ILE A 54 7.00 12.27 -1.54
CA ILE A 54 8.21 11.43 -1.46
C ILE A 54 9.26 11.93 -2.45
N LEU A 55 8.86 12.20 -3.69
CA LEU A 55 9.76 12.72 -4.72
C LEU A 55 10.31 14.10 -4.34
N GLY A 56 9.45 15.00 -3.85
CA GLY A 56 9.84 16.32 -3.36
C GLY A 56 10.84 16.22 -2.21
N LYS A 57 10.54 15.43 -1.17
CA LYS A 57 11.48 15.19 -0.05
C LYS A 57 12.80 14.58 -0.52
N SER A 58 12.77 13.68 -1.49
CA SER A 58 13.98 13.08 -2.07
C SER A 58 14.86 14.11 -2.79
N LEU A 59 14.26 15.08 -3.46
CA LEU A 59 14.95 16.16 -4.17
C LEU A 59 15.51 17.23 -3.23
N LEU A 60 14.79 17.55 -2.15
CA LEU A 60 15.18 18.58 -1.18
C LEU A 60 16.24 18.11 -0.16
N ARG A 61 16.53 16.80 -0.07
CA ARG A 61 17.47 16.26 0.92
C ARG A 61 18.92 16.61 0.55
N PRO A 62 19.74 17.20 1.46
CA PRO A 62 21.15 17.53 1.21
C PRO A 62 21.99 16.34 0.75
N HIS A 63 23.05 16.59 -0.04
CA HIS A 63 23.99 15.54 -0.50
C HIS A 63 24.83 15.04 0.67
N ASP A 64 24.64 13.78 1.04
CA ASP A 64 25.49 13.12 2.02
C ASP A 64 26.22 11.96 1.32
N PRO A 65 27.46 12.16 0.85
CA PRO A 65 28.18 11.18 0.03
C PRO A 65 28.47 9.88 0.77
N GLU A 66 28.52 9.88 2.11
CA GLU A 66 28.72 8.65 2.91
C GLU A 66 27.52 7.69 2.89
N ARG A 67 26.32 8.17 2.55
CA ARG A 67 25.08 7.36 2.65
C ARG A 67 24.82 6.52 1.40
N LEU A 68 25.31 6.94 0.23
CA LEU A 68 25.17 6.22 -1.04
C LEU A 68 25.98 4.90 -1.04
N GLU A 69 27.13 4.91 -0.36
CA GLU A 69 27.99 3.73 -0.22
C GLU A 69 27.48 2.75 0.86
N LYS A 70 26.73 3.27 1.84
CA LYS A 70 26.20 2.51 2.99
C LYS A 70 24.71 2.20 2.88
N THR A 71 24.15 1.98 1.69
CA THR A 71 22.80 1.39 1.60
C THR A 71 22.95 -0.11 1.87
N PRO A 72 22.62 -0.62 3.07
CA PRO A 72 22.90 -2.00 3.39
C PRO A 72 21.96 -2.88 2.58
N LEU A 73 22.48 -3.94 1.96
CA LEU A 73 21.71 -4.93 1.19
C LEU A 73 20.47 -5.45 1.95
N ARG A 74 20.51 -5.42 3.28
CA ARG A 74 19.43 -5.78 4.19
C ARG A 74 18.22 -4.84 4.11
N GLU A 75 18.41 -3.55 3.86
CA GLU A 75 17.34 -2.57 3.72
C GLU A 75 16.60 -2.80 2.39
N THR A 76 17.34 -2.93 1.29
CA THR A 76 16.80 -3.29 -0.03
C THR A 76 16.07 -4.64 -0.02
N LEU A 77 16.59 -5.64 0.70
CA LEU A 77 15.95 -6.95 0.83
C LEU A 77 14.61 -6.83 1.60
N GLY A 78 14.56 -6.01 2.65
CA GLY A 78 13.34 -5.73 3.39
C GLY A 78 12.25 -5.12 2.50
N ASP A 79 12.62 -4.16 1.66
CA ASP A 79 11.69 -3.54 0.71
C ASP A 79 11.16 -4.52 -0.34
N VAL A 80 12.04 -5.38 -0.88
CA VAL A 80 11.65 -6.40 -1.86
C VAL A 80 10.72 -7.43 -1.23
N VAL A 81 10.99 -7.85 0.02
CA VAL A 81 10.11 -8.76 0.77
C VAL A 81 8.76 -8.12 1.03
N LEU A 82 8.73 -6.86 1.46
CA LEU A 82 7.48 -6.13 1.68
C LEU A 82 6.67 -6.00 0.38
N LEU A 83 7.34 -5.72 -0.74
CA LEU A 83 6.73 -5.64 -2.07
C LEU A 83 6.15 -6.99 -2.51
N ALA A 84 6.88 -8.08 -2.28
CA ALA A 84 6.39 -9.42 -2.55
C ALA A 84 5.18 -9.77 -1.67
N CYS A 85 5.22 -9.44 -0.37
CA CYS A 85 4.09 -9.59 0.53
C CYS A 85 2.85 -8.79 0.08
N PHE A 86 3.04 -7.57 -0.44
CA PHE A 86 1.94 -6.79 -1.00
C PHE A 86 1.33 -7.45 -2.24
N GLY A 87 2.15 -8.01 -3.13
CA GLY A 87 1.67 -8.78 -4.28
C GLY A 87 0.86 -10.02 -3.87
N VAL A 88 1.36 -10.77 -2.88
CA VAL A 88 0.64 -11.93 -2.30
C VAL A 88 -0.67 -11.49 -1.66
N PHE A 89 -0.68 -10.38 -0.94
CA PHE A 89 -1.89 -9.80 -0.34
C PHE A 89 -2.97 -9.50 -1.39
N CYS A 90 -2.60 -8.84 -2.50
CA CYS A 90 -3.53 -8.54 -3.59
C CYS A 90 -4.20 -9.80 -4.17
N VAL A 91 -3.46 -10.91 -4.30
CA VAL A 91 -4.02 -12.20 -4.75
C VAL A 91 -4.91 -12.82 -3.66
N ALA A 92 -4.45 -12.78 -2.41
CA ALA A 92 -5.15 -13.36 -1.25
C ALA A 92 -6.51 -12.69 -0.98
N LEU A 93 -6.64 -11.38 -1.26
CA LEU A 93 -7.89 -10.64 -1.12
C LEU A 93 -9.08 -11.31 -1.83
N THR A 94 -8.85 -11.93 -2.99
CA THR A 94 -9.92 -12.58 -3.79
C THR A 94 -10.06 -14.08 -3.54
N LYS A 95 -8.99 -14.75 -3.08
CA LYS A 95 -8.95 -16.22 -2.94
C LYS A 95 -9.22 -16.70 -1.52
N VAL A 96 -8.73 -15.97 -0.52
CA VAL A 96 -8.77 -16.36 0.89
C VAL A 96 -9.89 -15.64 1.61
N GLY A 97 -10.04 -14.33 1.36
CA GLY A 97 -11.01 -13.46 2.00
C GLY A 97 -10.39 -12.14 2.39
N PHE A 98 -11.14 -11.05 2.24
CA PHE A 98 -10.69 -9.68 2.44
C PHE A 98 -10.20 -9.45 3.88
N ASP A 99 -10.93 -9.95 4.87
CA ASP A 99 -10.63 -9.81 6.28
C ASP A 99 -9.34 -10.55 6.68
N LEU A 100 -9.25 -11.83 6.33
CA LEU A 100 -8.12 -12.68 6.74
C LEU A 100 -6.83 -12.25 6.03
N ALA A 101 -6.91 -11.92 4.73
CA ALA A 101 -5.77 -11.42 3.97
C ALA A 101 -5.26 -10.08 4.55
N THR A 102 -6.16 -9.16 4.91
CA THR A 102 -5.80 -7.86 5.48
C THR A 102 -5.18 -8.02 6.87
N PHE A 103 -5.74 -8.89 7.71
CA PHE A 103 -5.19 -9.18 9.03
C PHE A 103 -3.74 -9.67 8.97
N PHE A 104 -3.47 -10.71 8.18
CA PHE A 104 -2.12 -11.26 8.08
C PHE A 104 -1.14 -10.30 7.41
N PHE A 105 -1.58 -9.57 6.38
CA PHE A 105 -0.72 -8.57 5.73
C PHE A 105 -0.29 -7.47 6.70
N VAL A 106 -1.23 -6.90 7.46
CA VAL A 106 -0.94 -5.85 8.44
C VAL A 106 -0.08 -6.39 9.58
N TRP A 107 -0.36 -7.59 10.07
CA TRP A 107 0.46 -8.22 11.11
C TRP A 107 1.91 -8.42 10.64
N ILE A 108 2.11 -9.02 9.47
CA ILE A 108 3.44 -9.23 8.89
C ILE A 108 4.14 -7.89 8.64
N GLY A 109 3.42 -6.88 8.12
CA GLY A 109 3.97 -5.54 7.87
C GLY A 109 4.46 -4.83 9.14
N VAL A 110 3.68 -4.90 10.24
CA VAL A 110 4.09 -4.35 11.53
C VAL A 110 5.29 -5.11 12.10
N HIS A 111 5.32 -6.44 11.94
CA HIS A 111 6.44 -7.24 12.40
C HIS A 111 7.74 -6.94 11.63
N LEU A 112 7.65 -6.78 10.30
CA LEU A 112 8.77 -6.35 9.44
C LEU A 112 9.24 -4.93 9.77
N SER A 113 8.36 -4.06 10.27
CA SER A 113 8.68 -2.69 10.70
C SER A 113 9.49 -2.63 12.00
N GLY A 114 9.77 -3.77 12.65
CA GLY A 114 10.68 -3.86 13.81
C GLY A 114 10.01 -3.72 15.18
N GLU A 115 8.67 -3.81 15.24
CA GLU A 115 7.92 -3.80 16.49
C GLU A 115 8.30 -5.03 17.35
N LYS A 116 8.93 -4.83 18.52
CA LYS A 116 9.44 -5.92 19.36
C LYS A 116 8.36 -6.61 20.20
N ARG A 117 7.19 -6.00 20.35
CA ARG A 117 6.13 -6.47 21.25
C ARG A 117 5.22 -7.44 20.50
N LEU A 118 5.28 -8.74 20.81
CA LEU A 118 4.56 -9.79 20.07
C LEU A 118 3.02 -9.69 20.11
N TRP A 119 2.45 -9.00 21.12
CA TRP A 119 1.00 -8.91 21.34
C TRP A 119 0.33 -7.68 20.71
N ALA A 120 1.09 -6.60 20.46
CA ALA A 120 0.53 -5.38 19.88
C ALA A 120 0.19 -5.52 18.37
N PRO A 121 1.02 -6.18 17.53
CA PRO A 121 0.75 -6.38 16.11
C PRO A 121 -0.54 -7.13 15.81
N PRO A 122 -0.85 -8.29 16.45
CA PRO A 122 -2.10 -9.00 16.16
C PRO A 122 -3.33 -8.21 16.64
N LEU A 123 -3.26 -7.52 17.78
CA LEU A 123 -4.37 -6.70 18.25
C LEU A 123 -4.63 -5.51 17.32
N TYR A 124 -3.57 -4.80 16.90
CA TYR A 124 -3.67 -3.71 15.94
C TYR A 124 -4.24 -4.19 14.61
N ALA A 125 -3.72 -5.30 14.08
CA ALA A 125 -4.21 -5.89 12.84
C ALA A 125 -5.70 -6.29 12.96
N ALA A 126 -6.12 -6.89 14.07
CA ALA A 126 -7.52 -7.27 14.29
C ALA A 126 -8.46 -6.05 14.30
N VAL A 127 -8.12 -5.02 15.07
CA VAL A 127 -8.92 -3.79 15.17
C VAL A 127 -8.97 -3.07 13.82
N PHE A 128 -7.83 -2.93 13.16
CA PHE A 128 -7.74 -2.28 11.86
C PHE A 128 -8.55 -3.01 10.78
N THR A 129 -8.44 -4.34 10.73
CA THR A 129 -9.22 -5.17 9.80
C THR A 129 -10.71 -5.06 10.09
N ALA A 130 -11.15 -5.11 11.35
CA ALA A 130 -12.56 -4.97 11.70
C ALA A 130 -13.14 -3.62 11.26
N LEU A 131 -12.43 -2.52 11.55
CA LEU A 131 -12.82 -1.18 11.11
C LEU A 131 -12.85 -1.06 9.59
N LEU A 132 -11.90 -1.69 8.89
CA LEU A 132 -11.88 -1.74 7.43
C LEU A 132 -13.08 -2.50 6.88
N VAL A 133 -13.35 -3.70 7.38
CA VAL A 133 -14.49 -4.53 6.94
C VAL A 133 -15.81 -3.79 7.17
N GLU A 134 -15.99 -3.14 8.31
CA GLU A 134 -17.18 -2.35 8.62
C GLU A 134 -17.31 -1.13 7.70
N SER A 135 -16.22 -0.38 7.52
CA SER A 135 -16.20 0.80 6.65
C SER A 135 -16.49 0.44 5.20
N PHE A 136 -15.84 -0.59 4.67
CA PHE A 136 -16.09 -1.09 3.32
C PHE A 136 -17.47 -1.75 3.20
N GLY A 137 -17.95 -2.46 4.22
CA GLY A 137 -19.31 -3.05 4.22
C GLY A 137 -20.40 -1.98 4.18
N SER A 138 -20.19 -0.86 4.87
CA SER A 138 -21.11 0.29 4.82
C SER A 138 -21.00 1.08 3.51
N LEU A 139 -19.83 1.13 2.88
CA LEU A 139 -19.62 1.85 1.63
C LEU A 139 -20.07 1.04 0.41
N PHE A 140 -19.88 -0.27 0.39
CA PHE A 140 -20.08 -1.15 -0.77
C PHE A 140 -21.33 -2.03 -0.59
N PRO A 141 -22.40 -1.86 -1.39
CA PRO A 141 -23.53 -2.78 -1.41
C PRO A 141 -23.21 -4.08 -2.18
N PHE A 142 -21.94 -4.51 -2.14
CA PHE A 142 -21.43 -5.66 -2.88
C PHE A 142 -20.90 -6.70 -1.88
N PRO A 143 -21.23 -8.00 -2.05
CA PRO A 143 -20.73 -9.03 -1.16
C PRO A 143 -19.22 -9.14 -1.32
N MET A 144 -18.47 -8.63 -0.34
CA MET A 144 -17.05 -8.86 -0.24
C MET A 144 -16.83 -10.31 0.21
N PRO A 145 -15.86 -11.04 -0.37
CA PRO A 145 -15.51 -12.37 0.11
C PRO A 145 -14.88 -12.21 1.51
N LEU A 146 -15.67 -12.47 2.55
CA LEU A 146 -15.23 -12.49 3.95
C LEU A 146 -15.06 -13.95 4.38
N ALA A 147 -13.96 -14.26 5.04
CA ALA A 147 -13.67 -15.62 5.50
C ALA A 147 -14.18 -15.88 6.92
N VAL A 148 -14.17 -14.85 7.78
CA VAL A 148 -14.47 -14.96 9.21
C VAL A 148 -15.52 -13.95 9.66
N LEU A 149 -15.46 -12.69 9.22
CA LEU A 149 -16.43 -11.63 9.54
C LEU A 149 -17.68 -11.64 8.64
N SER A 150 -18.09 -12.82 8.17
CA SER A 150 -19.25 -13.00 7.27
C SER A 150 -20.59 -12.73 7.92
#